data_AF-W7TZY6-F1
#
_entry.id   AF-W7TZY6-F1
#
_cell.length_a   1.000
_cell.length_b   1.000
_cell.length_c   1.000
_cell.angle_alpha   90.00
_cell.angle_beta   90.00
_cell.angle_gamma   90.00
#
_symmetry.space_group_name_H-M   'P 1'
#
loop_
_entity.id
_entity.type
_entity.pdbx_description
1 polymer ?
#
loop_
_entity_poly.entity_id
_entity_poly.type
_entity_poly.pdbx_seq_one_letter_code
_entity_poly.pdbx_strand_id
1 'polypeptide(L)'
;METTPSLVTAEALSSYLWKRYVSLLSISPLDADANLFPPDCFALPVSSSMPSASTPGRKRKSRPLPRSQPAQPTAEGGANVTEFLQSAFPQLQMIATDKSQREKGMPFVVLLSSSAVRANELAKDLRIKLRNLKTAKLFAKHLKVPAQVEVLQSEFHALAVGTPNRLSKLLEMGALSLDRCRLVVLDTSFKDSKGFDLLHLPGLAADTALFLRDHVLKAMAARSSSEARDRLRLALF
;
A
#
# COMPACT_ATOMS: atom_id res chain seq x y z
N MET A 1 30.41 8.12 11.35
CA MET A 1 29.30 8.99 11.82
C MET A 1 28.02 8.30 11.43
N GLU A 2 27.41 7.60 12.37
CA GLU A 2 26.15 6.87 12.17
C GLU A 2 25.06 7.89 11.85
N THR A 3 24.62 7.89 10.59
CA THR A 3 23.46 8.65 10.15
C THR A 3 22.23 8.05 10.80
N THR A 4 21.69 8.74 11.78
CA THR A 4 20.33 8.56 12.28
C THR A 4 19.39 8.49 11.07
N PRO A 5 18.47 7.51 10.96
CA PRO A 5 17.54 7.49 9.85
C PRO A 5 16.66 8.74 9.99
N SER A 6 16.89 9.72 9.10
CA SER A 6 16.06 10.91 9.00
C SER A 6 14.61 10.46 8.92
N LEU A 7 13.79 10.83 9.90
CA LEU A 7 12.35 10.63 9.85
C LEU A 7 11.86 11.17 8.51
N VAL A 8 11.27 10.31 7.69
CA VAL A 8 10.69 10.69 6.41
C VAL A 8 9.52 11.64 6.70
N THR A 9 9.66 12.91 6.32
CA THR A 9 8.63 13.93 6.55
C THR A 9 7.63 13.97 5.39
N ALA A 10 6.45 14.55 5.65
CA ALA A 10 5.40 14.70 4.65
C ALA A 10 5.84 15.60 3.49
N GLU A 11 6.64 16.63 3.77
CA GLU A 11 7.22 17.55 2.79
C GLU A 11 8.24 16.82 1.90
N ALA A 12 9.07 15.95 2.50
CA ALA A 12 10.02 15.15 1.76
C ALA A 12 9.30 14.19 0.80
N LEU A 13 8.23 13.52 1.26
CA LEU A 13 7.40 12.65 0.42
C LEU A 13 6.69 13.41 -0.70
N SER A 14 6.12 14.57 -0.39
CA SER A 14 5.48 15.47 -1.34
C SER A 14 6.45 15.87 -2.46
N SER A 15 7.61 16.44 -2.11
CA SER A 15 8.64 16.82 -3.08
C SER A 15 9.14 15.61 -3.89
N TYR A 16 9.40 14.48 -3.24
CA TYR A 16 9.89 13.27 -3.91
C TYR A 16 8.88 12.73 -4.92
N LEU A 17 7.64 12.50 -4.50
CA LEU A 17 6.61 11.91 -5.36
C LEU A 17 6.26 12.86 -6.51
N TRP A 18 6.17 14.17 -6.25
CA TRP A 18 5.92 15.16 -7.29
C TRP A 18 7.02 15.14 -8.37
N LYS A 19 8.29 15.23 -7.97
CA LYS A 19 9.43 15.18 -8.91
C LYS A 19 9.41 13.91 -9.74
N ARG A 20 9.13 12.77 -9.09
CA ARG A 20 9.09 11.48 -9.76
C ARG A 20 7.92 11.39 -10.73
N TYR A 21 6.74 11.84 -10.34
CA TYR A 21 5.53 11.86 -11.15
C TYR A 21 5.70 12.73 -12.41
N VAL A 22 6.17 13.96 -12.26
CA VAL A 22 6.42 14.90 -13.36
C VAL A 22 7.42 14.31 -14.34
N SER A 23 8.51 13.72 -13.84
CA SER A 23 9.51 13.03 -14.66
C SER A 23 8.94 11.83 -15.42
N LEU A 24 8.14 10.98 -14.75
CA LEU A 24 7.58 9.76 -15.36
C LEU A 24 6.58 10.07 -16.48
N LEU A 25 5.82 11.15 -16.33
CA LEU A 25 4.84 11.56 -17.34
C LEU A 25 5.41 12.58 -18.35
N SER A 26 6.70 12.89 -18.27
CA SER A 26 7.36 13.89 -19.14
C SER A 26 6.61 15.24 -19.15
N ILE A 27 6.05 15.63 -18.01
CA ILE A 27 5.38 16.92 -17.84
C ILE A 27 6.45 17.98 -17.60
N SER A 28 6.30 19.16 -18.20
CA SER A 28 7.16 20.30 -17.89
C SER A 28 6.94 20.73 -16.44
N PRO A 29 7.98 20.93 -15.63
CA PRO A 29 7.83 21.44 -14.26
C PRO A 29 7.10 22.79 -14.17
N LEU A 30 7.11 23.59 -15.26
CA LEU A 30 6.42 24.87 -15.34
C LEU A 30 4.90 24.71 -15.53
N ASP A 31 4.47 23.60 -16.12
CA ASP A 31 3.07 23.29 -16.40
C ASP A 31 2.44 22.39 -15.32
N ALA A 32 3.28 21.78 -14.47
CA ALA A 32 2.85 20.91 -13.38
C ALA A 32 2.41 21.73 -12.16
N ASP A 33 1.22 21.43 -11.64
CA ASP A 33 0.78 21.97 -10.35
C ASP A 33 1.76 21.54 -9.23
N ALA A 34 2.46 22.51 -8.64
CA ALA A 34 3.42 22.26 -7.56
C ALA A 34 2.77 21.67 -6.29
N ASN A 35 1.46 21.84 -6.13
CA ASN A 35 0.69 21.35 -5.01
C ASN A 35 -0.13 20.09 -5.34
N LEU A 36 0.20 19.37 -6.41
CA LEU A 36 -0.50 18.15 -6.83
C LEU A 36 -0.54 17.06 -5.74
N PHE A 37 0.50 17.00 -4.91
CA PHE A 37 0.61 16.10 -3.76
C PHE A 37 0.91 16.93 -2.50
N PRO A 38 -0.08 17.61 -1.90
CA PRO A 38 0.18 18.44 -0.72
C PRO A 38 0.69 17.57 0.43
N PRO A 39 1.59 18.06 1.31
CA PRO A 39 2.18 17.24 2.38
C PRO A 39 1.14 16.51 3.25
N ASP A 40 0.01 17.16 3.54
CA ASP A 40 -1.03 16.58 4.36
C ASP A 40 -1.67 15.33 3.70
N CYS A 41 -1.64 15.20 2.37
CA CYS A 41 -2.16 14.02 1.67
C CYS A 41 -1.43 12.72 2.07
N PHE A 42 -0.22 12.80 2.64
CA PHE A 42 0.54 11.64 3.05
C PHE A 42 0.15 11.15 4.44
N ALA A 43 -0.16 9.86 4.57
CA ALA A 43 -0.30 9.16 5.83
C ALA A 43 1.07 8.61 6.26
N LEU A 44 1.61 9.19 7.33
CA LEU A 44 2.86 8.75 7.95
C LEU A 44 2.56 7.81 9.11
N PRO A 45 3.43 6.83 9.39
CA PRO A 45 3.39 6.10 10.66
C PRO A 45 3.51 7.09 11.81
N VAL A 46 2.66 6.96 12.82
CA VAL A 46 2.82 7.68 14.08
C VAL A 46 4.08 7.15 14.76
N SER A 47 5.08 8.02 14.95
CA SER A 47 6.30 7.69 15.70
C SER A 47 5.92 7.26 17.12
N SER A 48 6.13 5.99 17.44
CA SER A 48 5.90 5.47 18.78
C SER A 48 7.00 5.97 19.73
N SER A 49 6.83 7.16 20.29
CA SER A 49 7.54 7.53 21.52
C SER A 49 6.59 7.30 22.70
N MET A 50 6.76 6.16 23.40
CA MET A 50 6.40 5.95 24.82
C MET A 50 7.00 4.59 25.28
N PRO A 51 7.39 4.46 26.57
CA PRO A 51 8.46 3.59 27.04
C PRO A 51 8.06 2.12 27.19
N SER A 52 9.01 1.22 26.93
CA SER A 52 8.87 -0.21 27.15
C SER A 52 8.68 -0.54 28.64
N ALA A 53 7.51 -1.06 29.01
CA ALA A 53 7.35 -1.78 30.25
C ALA A 53 8.00 -3.17 30.12
N SER A 54 9.14 -3.34 30.78
CA SER A 54 9.82 -4.63 30.94
C SER A 54 8.98 -5.60 31.78
N THR A 55 8.90 -6.87 31.36
CA THR A 55 8.47 -7.98 32.24
C THR A 55 9.19 -9.27 31.79
N PRO A 56 9.58 -10.17 32.73
CA PRO A 56 10.82 -10.94 32.63
C PRO A 56 10.70 -12.29 31.92
N GLY A 57 11.88 -12.79 31.53
CA GLY A 57 12.11 -13.96 30.70
C GLY A 57 11.67 -15.30 31.29
N ARG A 58 11.36 -16.22 30.36
CA ARG A 58 11.10 -17.63 30.63
C ARG A 58 12.05 -18.49 29.78
N LYS A 59 12.98 -19.19 30.45
CA LYS A 59 13.94 -20.12 29.83
C LYS A 59 13.21 -21.25 29.11
N ARG A 60 13.56 -21.54 27.84
CA ARG A 60 13.17 -22.78 27.13
C ARG A 60 14.41 -23.61 26.81
N LYS A 61 14.28 -24.92 27.04
CA LYS A 61 15.30 -25.96 26.88
C LYS A 61 15.58 -26.27 25.40
N SER A 62 16.84 -26.58 25.11
CA SER A 62 17.41 -26.92 23.80
C SER A 62 16.97 -28.31 23.29
N ARG A 63 16.76 -28.43 21.97
CA ARG A 63 16.61 -29.71 21.24
C ARG A 63 17.31 -29.60 19.87
N PRO A 64 17.91 -30.67 19.30
CA PRO A 64 18.92 -30.56 18.23
C PRO A 64 18.35 -30.35 16.83
N LEU A 65 19.18 -29.78 15.94
CA LEU A 65 18.92 -29.47 14.52
C LEU A 65 18.89 -30.71 13.61
N PRO A 66 18.05 -30.73 12.56
CA PRO A 66 18.28 -31.53 11.36
C PRO A 66 19.04 -30.76 10.25
N ARG A 67 19.64 -31.56 9.36
CA ARG A 67 20.62 -31.25 8.32
C ARG A 67 20.20 -30.20 7.27
N SER A 68 21.23 -29.54 6.76
CA SER A 68 21.27 -28.48 5.75
C SER A 68 20.63 -28.84 4.41
N GLN A 69 19.68 -28.01 3.98
CA GLN A 69 19.35 -27.79 2.57
C GLN A 69 20.00 -26.46 2.13
N PRO A 70 20.38 -26.30 0.85
CA PRO A 70 20.99 -25.07 0.37
C PRO A 70 20.06 -23.88 0.61
N ALA A 71 20.58 -22.88 1.32
CA ALA A 71 19.86 -21.67 1.71
C ALA A 71 19.40 -20.89 0.48
N GLN A 72 18.08 -20.80 0.29
CA GLN A 72 17.50 -19.69 -0.45
C GLN A 72 17.78 -18.40 0.34
N PRO A 73 18.05 -17.26 -0.33
CA PRO A 73 18.36 -16.02 0.37
C PRO A 73 17.19 -15.66 1.30
N THR A 74 17.43 -15.80 2.59
CA THR A 74 16.50 -15.39 3.63
C THR A 74 16.41 -13.88 3.60
N ALA A 75 15.22 -13.36 3.25
CA ALA A 75 14.92 -11.95 3.29
C ALA A 75 15.21 -11.41 4.70
N GLU A 76 16.27 -10.62 4.82
CA GLU A 76 16.65 -9.95 6.06
C GLU A 76 15.58 -8.93 6.44
N GLY A 77 15.03 -9.06 7.65
CA GLY A 77 14.44 -7.97 8.43
C GLY A 77 13.52 -6.97 7.73
N GLY A 78 12.72 -7.41 6.75
CA GLY A 78 11.91 -6.51 5.92
C GLY A 78 10.90 -5.71 6.73
N ALA A 79 10.77 -4.42 6.40
CA ALA A 79 9.71 -3.55 6.90
C ALA A 79 8.36 -4.27 6.83
N ASN A 80 7.51 -4.10 7.86
CA ASN A 80 6.27 -4.85 7.97
C ASN A 80 5.06 -4.03 7.54
N VAL A 81 4.42 -4.43 6.43
CA VAL A 81 3.28 -3.69 5.88
C VAL A 81 2.10 -3.61 6.85
N THR A 82 1.92 -4.61 7.72
CA THR A 82 0.81 -4.59 8.67
C THR A 82 1.04 -3.58 9.78
N GLU A 83 2.25 -3.54 10.34
CA GLU A 83 2.61 -2.56 11.36
C GLU A 83 2.56 -1.15 10.79
N PHE A 84 3.01 -0.97 9.54
CA PHE A 84 2.86 0.27 8.80
C PHE A 84 1.38 0.69 8.71
N LEU A 85 0.49 -0.19 8.26
CA LEU A 85 -0.94 0.12 8.14
C LEU A 85 -1.60 0.42 9.49
N GLN A 86 -1.23 -0.33 10.54
CA GLN A 86 -1.76 -0.09 11.89
C GLN A 86 -1.33 1.27 12.43
N SER A 87 -0.13 1.73 12.09
CA SER A 87 0.37 3.04 12.50
C SER A 87 -0.17 4.18 11.63
N ALA A 88 -0.18 4.03 10.31
CA ALA A 88 -0.63 5.05 9.37
C ALA A 88 -2.17 5.18 9.29
N PHE A 89 -2.91 4.12 9.64
CA PHE A 89 -4.37 4.07 9.59
C PHE A 89 -4.97 3.25 10.76
N PRO A 90 -4.81 3.71 12.01
CA PRO A 90 -5.18 2.96 13.22
C PRO A 90 -6.67 2.60 13.30
N GLN A 91 -7.53 3.40 12.68
CA GLN A 91 -8.98 3.21 12.66
C GLN A 91 -9.45 2.15 11.63
N LEU A 92 -8.54 1.56 10.85
CA LEU A 92 -8.86 0.55 9.83
C LEU A 92 -9.74 -0.59 10.37
N GLN A 93 -9.38 -1.18 11.52
CA GLN A 93 -10.13 -2.29 12.08
C GLN A 93 -11.55 -1.87 12.50
N MET A 94 -11.68 -0.71 13.14
CA MET A 94 -12.96 -0.17 13.60
C MET A 94 -13.92 0.07 12.43
N ILE A 95 -13.44 0.67 11.35
CA ILE A 95 -14.29 0.95 10.16
C ILE A 95 -14.64 -0.35 9.45
N ALA A 96 -13.70 -1.31 9.38
CA ALA A 96 -13.94 -2.56 8.70
C ALA A 96 -14.84 -3.53 9.46
N THR A 97 -15.03 -3.35 10.77
CA THR A 97 -16.02 -4.10 11.55
C THR A 97 -17.42 -3.52 11.48
N ASP A 98 -17.56 -2.23 11.16
CA ASP A 98 -18.86 -1.58 10.95
C ASP A 98 -19.54 -2.09 9.67
N LYS A 99 -20.66 -2.81 9.83
CA LYS A 99 -21.43 -3.38 8.72
C LYS A 99 -21.97 -2.31 7.77
N SER A 100 -22.26 -1.10 8.26
CA SER A 100 -22.80 0.00 7.43
C SER A 100 -21.79 0.53 6.40
N GLN A 101 -20.50 0.25 6.62
CA GLN A 101 -19.41 0.69 5.75
C GLN A 101 -18.98 -0.37 4.73
N ARG A 102 -19.53 -1.60 4.83
CA ARG A 102 -19.07 -2.76 4.06
C ARG A 102 -19.73 -2.83 2.68
N GLU A 103 -19.15 -2.11 1.73
CA GLU A 103 -19.56 -2.17 0.33
C GLU A 103 -18.64 -3.04 -0.51
N LYS A 104 -19.25 -3.87 -1.36
CA LYS A 104 -18.52 -4.75 -2.29
C LYS A 104 -17.81 -3.91 -3.36
N GLY A 105 -16.62 -4.34 -3.77
CA GLY A 105 -15.80 -3.58 -4.72
C GLY A 105 -15.24 -2.25 -4.19
N MET A 106 -15.44 -1.89 -2.92
CA MET A 106 -15.00 -0.60 -2.34
C MET A 106 -14.07 -0.80 -1.12
N PRO A 107 -12.81 -1.19 -1.32
CA PRO A 107 -11.87 -1.41 -0.22
C PRO A 107 -11.49 -0.11 0.48
N PHE A 108 -11.18 -0.19 1.78
CA PHE A 108 -10.67 0.95 2.54
C PHE A 108 -9.20 1.23 2.25
N VAL A 109 -8.42 0.19 1.91
CA VAL A 109 -7.00 0.31 1.58
C VAL A 109 -6.70 -0.39 0.26
N VAL A 110 -5.99 0.30 -0.63
CA VAL A 110 -5.46 -0.26 -1.88
C VAL A 110 -3.93 -0.20 -1.84
N LEU A 111 -3.27 -1.35 -1.96
CA LEU A 111 -1.82 -1.46 -2.01
C LEU A 111 -1.37 -1.76 -3.44
N LEU A 112 -0.53 -0.90 -3.99
CA LEU A 112 0.13 -1.09 -5.28
C LEU A 112 1.44 -1.82 -5.04
N SER A 113 1.66 -2.87 -5.81
CA SER A 113 2.84 -3.73 -5.74
C SER A 113 3.55 -3.79 -7.10
N SER A 114 4.87 -3.93 -7.04
CA SER A 114 5.74 -4.00 -8.23
C SER A 114 5.55 -5.27 -9.07
N SER A 115 5.01 -6.35 -8.47
CA SER A 115 4.77 -7.60 -9.19
C SER A 115 3.64 -8.43 -8.57
N ALA A 116 3.19 -9.46 -9.29
CA ALA A 116 2.26 -10.46 -8.78
C ALA A 116 2.85 -11.31 -7.65
N VAL A 117 4.17 -11.54 -7.64
CA VAL A 117 4.86 -12.29 -6.59
C VAL A 117 4.83 -11.48 -5.30
N ARG A 118 5.29 -10.23 -5.36
CA ARG A 118 5.27 -9.31 -4.23
C ARG A 118 3.85 -9.02 -3.72
N ALA A 119 2.89 -8.84 -4.62
CA ALA A 119 1.49 -8.64 -4.24
C ALA A 119 0.93 -9.83 -3.45
N ASN A 120 1.34 -11.04 -3.81
CA ASN A 120 0.92 -12.24 -3.10
C ASN A 120 1.61 -12.39 -1.73
N GLU A 121 2.84 -11.92 -1.57
CA GLU A 121 3.54 -11.84 -0.28
C GLU A 121 2.84 -10.85 0.65
N LEU A 122 2.60 -9.63 0.19
CA LEU A 122 1.85 -8.61 0.93
C LEU A 122 0.47 -9.14 1.36
N ALA A 123 -0.27 -9.77 0.44
CA ALA A 123 -1.58 -10.34 0.76
C ALA A 123 -1.51 -11.50 1.76
N LYS A 124 -0.42 -12.28 1.79
CA LYS A 124 -0.21 -13.33 2.81
C LYS A 124 0.06 -12.70 4.18
N ASP A 125 0.92 -11.68 4.24
CA ASP A 125 1.25 -11.00 5.49
C ASP A 125 0.01 -10.34 6.11
N LEU A 126 -0.76 -9.61 5.29
CA LEU A 126 -2.03 -9.02 5.69
C LEU A 126 -3.01 -10.08 6.17
N ARG A 127 -3.13 -11.23 5.48
CA ARG A 127 -4.01 -12.33 5.92
C ARG A 127 -3.58 -12.92 7.26
N ILE A 128 -2.29 -13.04 7.53
CA ILE A 128 -1.77 -13.64 8.77
C ILE A 128 -1.97 -12.70 9.97
N LYS A 129 -1.72 -11.40 9.77
CA LYS A 129 -1.70 -10.40 10.85
C LYS A 129 -3.02 -9.64 11.02
N LEU A 130 -3.80 -9.42 9.95
CA LEU A 130 -5.12 -8.78 9.95
C LEU A 130 -6.22 -9.81 9.61
N ARG A 131 -6.27 -10.93 10.36
CA ARG A 131 -7.08 -12.13 10.04
C ARG A 131 -8.57 -11.87 9.82
N ASN A 132 -9.12 -10.82 10.41
CA ASN A 132 -10.51 -10.41 10.31
C ASN A 132 -10.81 -9.58 9.04
N LEU A 133 -9.78 -9.12 8.32
CA LEU A 133 -9.92 -8.24 7.16
C LEU A 133 -9.60 -8.99 5.87
N LYS A 134 -10.63 -9.24 5.06
CA LYS A 134 -10.45 -9.89 3.76
C LYS A 134 -9.69 -8.98 2.80
N THR A 135 -8.76 -9.58 2.05
CA THR A 135 -7.88 -8.89 1.10
C THR A 135 -8.11 -9.43 -0.31
N ALA A 136 -8.56 -8.57 -1.23
CA ALA A 136 -8.71 -8.88 -2.65
C ALA A 136 -7.34 -8.90 -3.35
N LYS A 137 -7.12 -9.88 -4.24
CA LYS A 137 -5.88 -10.03 -5.01
C LYS A 137 -6.09 -9.63 -6.47
N LEU A 138 -5.60 -8.44 -6.83
CA LEU A 138 -5.92 -7.75 -8.07
C LEU A 138 -4.68 -7.63 -8.97
N PHE A 139 -4.13 -8.77 -9.40
CA PHE A 139 -2.97 -8.83 -10.31
C PHE A 139 -3.08 -9.99 -11.31
N ALA A 140 -2.32 -9.92 -12.41
CA ALA A 140 -2.27 -10.97 -13.42
C ALA A 140 -1.36 -12.12 -12.97
N LYS A 141 -1.95 -13.26 -12.58
CA LYS A 141 -1.20 -14.50 -12.33
C LYS A 141 -2.03 -15.74 -12.67
N HIS A 142 -3.10 -15.95 -11.92
CA HIS A 142 -4.01 -17.10 -12.10
C HIS A 142 -5.47 -16.69 -12.30
N LEU A 143 -5.85 -15.47 -11.91
CA LEU A 143 -7.20 -14.95 -12.10
C LEU A 143 -7.24 -13.97 -13.28
N LYS A 144 -8.14 -14.27 -14.23
CA LYS A 144 -8.52 -13.35 -15.31
C LYS A 144 -9.37 -12.21 -14.74
N VAL A 145 -9.50 -11.13 -15.50
CA VAL A 145 -10.28 -9.95 -15.10
C VAL A 145 -11.73 -10.30 -14.73
N PRO A 146 -12.50 -11.08 -15.54
CA PRO A 146 -13.88 -11.41 -15.17
C PRO A 146 -14.01 -12.14 -13.83
N ALA A 147 -13.12 -13.09 -13.55
CA ALA A 147 -13.10 -13.79 -12.26
C ALA A 147 -12.79 -12.85 -11.08
N GLN A 148 -11.99 -11.79 -11.29
CA GLN A 148 -11.76 -10.78 -10.25
C GLN A 148 -12.98 -9.87 -10.05
N VAL A 149 -13.73 -9.57 -11.12
CA VAL A 149 -15.01 -8.86 -11.00
C VAL A 149 -15.98 -9.68 -10.13
N GLU A 150 -16.10 -10.97 -10.39
CA GLU A 150 -16.94 -11.88 -9.58
C GLU A 150 -16.51 -11.93 -8.11
N VAL A 151 -15.20 -11.98 -7.84
CA VAL A 151 -14.67 -11.92 -6.46
C VAL A 151 -15.06 -10.59 -5.78
N LEU A 152 -14.89 -9.46 -6.48
CA LEU A 152 -15.24 -8.14 -5.93
C LEU A 152 -16.74 -7.97 -5.69
N GLN A 153 -17.60 -8.63 -6.49
CA GLN A 153 -19.06 -8.58 -6.38
C GLN A 153 -19.67 -9.66 -5.46
N SER A 154 -18.93 -10.72 -5.14
CA SER A 154 -19.42 -11.80 -4.28
C SER A 154 -19.27 -11.46 -2.80
N GLU A 155 -18.17 -10.85 -2.40
CA GLU A 155 -17.86 -10.60 -0.99
C GLU A 155 -17.19 -9.24 -0.72
N PHE A 156 -17.38 -8.75 0.50
CA PHE A 156 -16.72 -7.53 0.99
C PHE A 156 -15.23 -7.78 1.25
N HIS A 157 -14.40 -6.89 0.74
CA HIS A 157 -12.95 -6.88 0.95
C HIS A 157 -12.53 -5.53 1.52
N ALA A 158 -12.03 -5.51 2.75
CA ALA A 158 -11.56 -4.27 3.38
C ALA A 158 -10.25 -3.77 2.75
N LEU A 159 -9.45 -4.70 2.20
CA LEU A 159 -8.14 -4.45 1.63
C LEU A 159 -8.12 -4.96 0.19
N ALA A 160 -7.34 -4.30 -0.67
CA ALA A 160 -7.01 -4.81 -2.00
C ALA A 160 -5.51 -4.66 -2.24
N VAL A 161 -4.88 -5.67 -2.82
CA VAL A 161 -3.46 -5.64 -3.22
C VAL A 161 -3.38 -6.01 -4.69
N GLY A 162 -2.71 -5.18 -5.49
CA GLY A 162 -2.67 -5.37 -6.94
C GLY A 162 -1.49 -4.70 -7.62
N THR A 163 -1.38 -4.94 -8.93
CA THR A 163 -0.48 -4.19 -9.80
C THR A 163 -1.25 -2.99 -10.41
N PRO A 164 -0.58 -1.86 -10.69
CA PRO A 164 -1.20 -0.66 -11.27
C PRO A 164 -2.15 -0.98 -12.44
N ASN A 165 -1.66 -1.68 -13.46
CA ASN A 165 -2.45 -2.04 -14.65
C ASN A 165 -3.74 -2.80 -14.34
N ARG A 166 -3.70 -3.73 -13.37
CA ARG A 166 -4.88 -4.53 -13.06
C ARG A 166 -5.87 -3.73 -12.21
N LEU A 167 -5.38 -2.89 -11.30
CA LEU A 167 -6.21 -2.00 -10.51
C LEU A 167 -6.91 -0.97 -11.41
N SER A 168 -6.17 -0.31 -12.31
CA SER A 168 -6.74 0.61 -13.32
C SER A 168 -7.83 -0.08 -14.13
N LYS A 169 -7.56 -1.28 -14.64
CA LYS A 169 -8.54 -2.00 -15.46
C LYS A 169 -9.85 -2.29 -14.71
N LEU A 170 -9.76 -2.65 -13.43
CA LEU A 170 -10.95 -2.93 -12.60
C LEU A 170 -11.70 -1.65 -12.21
N LEU A 171 -11.00 -0.53 -12.04
CA LEU A 171 -11.60 0.80 -11.81
C LEU A 171 -12.34 1.29 -13.05
N GLU A 172 -11.72 1.20 -14.23
CA GLU A 172 -12.33 1.55 -15.52
C GLU A 172 -13.59 0.74 -15.82
N MET A 173 -13.63 -0.53 -15.39
CA MET A 173 -14.79 -1.40 -15.52
C MET A 173 -15.88 -1.16 -14.47
N GLY A 174 -15.64 -0.30 -13.48
CA GLY A 174 -16.55 -0.06 -12.35
C GLY A 174 -16.68 -1.24 -11.38
N ALA A 175 -15.82 -2.27 -11.50
CA ALA A 175 -15.81 -3.41 -10.60
C ALA A 175 -15.08 -3.11 -9.28
N LEU A 176 -14.12 -2.18 -9.33
CA LEU A 176 -13.45 -1.58 -8.19
C LEU A 176 -13.85 -0.11 -8.12
N SER A 177 -14.06 0.43 -6.93
CA SER A 177 -14.25 1.86 -6.70
C SER A 177 -13.36 2.33 -5.54
N LEU A 178 -12.90 3.59 -5.64
CA LEU A 178 -12.14 4.24 -4.58
C LEU A 178 -13.03 5.07 -3.65
N ASP A 179 -14.35 5.07 -3.77
CA ASP A 179 -15.24 5.98 -3.03
C ASP A 179 -15.10 5.84 -1.51
N ARG A 180 -14.95 4.61 -1.02
CA ARG A 180 -14.68 4.34 0.41
C ARG A 180 -13.20 4.17 0.73
N CYS A 181 -12.32 4.21 -0.26
CA CYS A 181 -10.89 4.10 -0.04
C CYS A 181 -10.38 5.29 0.77
N ARG A 182 -9.63 5.04 1.84
CA ARG A 182 -9.05 6.08 2.70
C ARG A 182 -7.53 6.12 2.60
N LEU A 183 -6.92 5.03 2.13
CA LEU A 183 -5.47 4.94 1.99
C LEU A 183 -5.08 4.17 0.72
N VAL A 184 -4.26 4.80 -0.11
CA VAL A 184 -3.53 4.14 -1.20
C VAL A 184 -2.06 4.05 -0.79
N VAL A 185 -1.51 2.84 -0.78
CA VAL A 185 -0.11 2.57 -0.41
C VAL A 185 0.69 2.18 -1.65
N LEU A 186 1.80 2.86 -1.87
CA LEU A 186 2.79 2.54 -2.88
C LEU A 186 3.91 1.71 -2.23
N ASP A 187 4.02 0.44 -2.59
CA ASP A 187 5.07 -0.45 -2.07
C ASP A 187 6.43 -0.12 -2.73
N THR A 188 7.20 0.72 -2.06
CA THR A 188 8.59 1.07 -2.41
C THR A 188 9.63 0.27 -1.62
N SER A 189 9.16 -0.49 -0.63
CA SER A 189 9.96 -1.35 0.25
C SER A 189 10.60 -2.53 -0.49
N PHE A 190 10.02 -2.98 -1.61
CA PHE A 190 10.54 -4.09 -2.39
C PHE A 190 11.30 -3.59 -3.62
N LYS A 191 12.52 -4.11 -3.78
CA LYS A 191 13.34 -3.91 -4.98
C LYS A 191 13.49 -5.23 -5.73
N ASP A 192 13.38 -5.18 -7.05
CA ASP A 192 13.66 -6.33 -7.89
C ASP A 192 15.16 -6.68 -7.93
N SER A 193 15.53 -7.70 -8.70
CA SER A 193 16.94 -8.13 -8.84
C SER A 193 17.85 -7.07 -9.46
N LYS A 194 17.29 -6.00 -10.06
CA LYS A 194 18.01 -4.87 -10.63
C LYS A 194 17.99 -3.64 -9.71
N GLY A 195 17.40 -3.76 -8.52
CA GLY A 195 17.33 -2.67 -7.55
C GLY A 195 16.17 -1.69 -7.80
N PHE A 196 15.24 -2.00 -8.71
CA PHE A 196 14.09 -1.15 -9.02
C PHE A 196 12.90 -1.47 -8.11
N ASP A 197 12.34 -0.43 -7.51
CA ASP A 197 11.05 -0.49 -6.80
C ASP A 197 9.87 -0.14 -7.74
N LEU A 198 8.66 -0.08 -7.19
CA LEU A 198 7.44 0.27 -7.91
C LEU A 198 7.54 1.58 -8.70
N LEU A 199 8.23 2.59 -8.16
CA LEU A 199 8.36 3.92 -8.77
C LEU A 199 9.56 4.03 -9.71
N HIS A 200 10.45 3.03 -9.74
CA HIS A 200 11.65 3.04 -10.57
C HIS A 200 11.65 2.00 -11.69
N LEU A 201 10.85 0.94 -11.59
CA LEU A 201 10.81 -0.12 -12.60
C LEU A 201 10.27 0.42 -13.94
N PRO A 202 11.04 0.34 -15.05
CA PRO A 202 10.59 0.84 -16.36
C PRO A 202 9.28 0.20 -16.83
N GLY A 203 8.42 0.99 -17.47
CA GLY A 203 7.05 0.59 -17.83
C GLY A 203 6.10 0.67 -16.62
N LEU A 204 6.37 -0.10 -15.57
CA LEU A 204 5.48 -0.14 -14.40
C LEU A 204 5.40 1.19 -13.63
N ALA A 205 6.50 1.92 -13.54
CA ALA A 205 6.52 3.23 -12.92
C ALA A 205 5.63 4.22 -13.67
N ALA A 206 5.62 4.16 -15.01
CA ALA A 206 4.70 4.96 -15.83
C ALA A 206 3.25 4.56 -15.57
N ASP A 207 2.95 3.25 -15.53
CA ASP A 207 1.62 2.74 -15.18
C ASP A 207 1.17 3.19 -13.78
N THR A 208 2.10 3.27 -12.83
CA THR A 208 1.84 3.79 -11.48
C THR A 208 1.50 5.27 -11.51
N ALA A 209 2.23 6.08 -12.28
CA ALA A 209 1.94 7.50 -12.44
C ALA A 209 0.58 7.73 -13.13
N LEU A 210 0.25 6.93 -14.14
CA LEU A 210 -1.06 6.95 -14.79
C LEU A 210 -2.18 6.56 -13.82
N PHE A 211 -1.98 5.52 -13.00
CA PHE A 211 -2.94 5.14 -11.96
C PHE A 211 -3.19 6.30 -10.96
N LEU A 212 -2.13 6.98 -10.52
CA LEU A 212 -2.25 8.14 -9.64
C LEU A 212 -3.05 9.26 -10.32
N ARG A 213 -2.74 9.60 -11.57
CA ARG A 213 -3.43 10.63 -12.36
C ARG A 213 -4.91 10.32 -12.58
N ASP A 214 -5.18 9.13 -13.10
CA ASP A 214 -6.48 8.82 -13.68
C ASP A 214 -7.49 8.36 -12.65
N HIS A 215 -7.04 7.94 -11.47
CA HIS A 215 -7.91 7.43 -10.42
C HIS A 215 -7.71 8.15 -9.08
N VAL A 216 -6.47 8.20 -8.55
CA VAL A 216 -6.26 8.68 -7.18
C VAL A 216 -6.47 10.18 -7.06
N LEU A 217 -5.82 10.98 -7.92
CA LEU A 217 -5.92 12.44 -7.90
C LEU A 217 -7.35 12.91 -8.21
N LYS A 218 -8.04 12.25 -9.14
CA LYS A 218 -9.47 12.51 -9.41
C LYS A 218 -10.34 12.19 -8.20
N ALA A 219 -10.11 11.03 -7.55
CA ALA A 219 -10.85 10.64 -6.35
C ALA A 219 -10.56 11.56 -5.15
N MET A 220 -9.36 12.12 -5.03
CA MET A 220 -9.02 13.12 -4.03
C MET A 220 -9.75 14.44 -4.31
N ALA A 221 -9.72 14.92 -5.56
CA ALA A 221 -10.38 16.17 -5.96
C ALA A 221 -11.91 16.12 -5.84
N ALA A 222 -12.52 14.96 -6.08
CA ALA A 222 -13.98 14.78 -5.98
C ALA A 222 -14.52 14.84 -4.52
N ARG A 223 -13.65 14.76 -3.51
CA ARG A 223 -14.06 14.79 -2.10
C ARG A 223 -14.08 16.22 -1.61
N SER A 224 -15.28 16.83 -1.52
CA SER A 224 -15.47 18.20 -1.03
C SER A 224 -15.49 18.33 0.50
N SER A 225 -15.57 17.21 1.23
CA SER A 225 -15.74 17.24 2.68
C SER A 225 -14.43 17.62 3.40
N SER A 226 -14.49 18.68 4.22
CA SER A 226 -13.43 19.09 5.14
C SER A 226 -13.20 18.10 6.28
N GLU A 227 -14.00 17.04 6.40
CA GLU A 227 -13.87 16.05 7.46
C GLU A 227 -12.72 15.10 7.17
N ALA A 228 -11.69 15.15 8.04
CA ALA A 228 -10.50 14.31 7.94
C ALA A 228 -10.78 12.80 7.86
N ARG A 229 -11.95 12.34 8.32
CA ARG A 229 -12.33 10.92 8.31
C ARG A 229 -12.54 10.36 6.90
N ASP A 230 -12.96 11.17 5.94
CA ASP A 230 -13.29 10.70 4.59
C ASP A 230 -12.23 11.05 3.55
N ARG A 231 -11.06 11.57 3.96
CA ARG A 231 -9.98 11.89 3.02
C ARG A 231 -9.28 10.64 2.49
N LEU A 232 -9.03 10.62 1.19
CA LEU A 232 -8.11 9.67 0.56
C LEU A 232 -6.68 10.17 0.75
N ARG A 233 -5.83 9.35 1.37
CA ARG A 233 -4.43 9.65 1.62
C ARG A 233 -3.51 8.70 0.85
N LEU A 234 -2.28 9.14 0.63
CA LEU A 234 -1.20 8.37 0.05
C LEU A 234 -0.22 7.90 1.13
N ALA A 235 0.42 6.77 0.90
CA ALA A 235 1.50 6.27 1.74
C ALA A 235 2.59 5.68 0.84
N LEU A 236 3.85 5.95 1.18
CA LEU A 236 4.98 5.21 0.62
C LEU A 236 5.48 4.26 1.71
N PHE A 237 5.48 2.97 1.40
CA PHE A 237 5.90 1.90 2.30
C PHE A 237 7.26 1.35 1.86
#